data_AF-A0A8T5U7E9-F1
#
_entry.id   AF-A0A8T5U7E9-F1
#
_cell.length_a   1.000
_cell.length_b   1.000
_cell.length_c   1.000
_cell.angle_alpha   90.00
_cell.angle_beta   90.00
_cell.angle_gamma   90.00
#
_symmetry.space_group_name_H-M   'P 1'
#
loop_
_entity.id
_entity.type
_entity.pdbx_description
1 polymer ?
#
loop_
_entity_poly.entity_id
_entity_poly.type
_entity_poly.pdbx_seq_one_letter_code
_entity_poly.pdbx_strand_id
1 'polypeptide(L)'
;MSSSEWNKVDFQAFIDKFSKKAIIDNAPIVLYTKKDKEHEALNSLISFFFLTGGLFIFVSLSFFFDLVRFFAILFIAIIVIAAIADSLLIFYYLRSHVPIRPLENWIEVYEGPTQGENVFYCFSYYPVFSGKCHPNKAKNVLYKLLQEELFNGSIDITQIEVYLRFDLTNLKNYTIIGYYFQYGEGIPYNSAKINRNSWKFFPKDQTKSENFIAVANWDHQYEWRNDLELDYDKLHSYAPWIIQKWDESNLKPLTKIFKTEVNWDLRGMESLPKLKPWVPNFETTSFDSFKAYKDLQLMNDAIEKVIGKDRKIEKLKDIKKYILEFKAYLRDLKDH
;
A
#
# COMPACT_ATOMS: atom_id res chain seq x y z
N MET A 1 0.15 27.24 8.97
CA MET A 1 -1.27 26.84 8.94
C MET A 1 -2.06 27.90 8.19
N SER A 2 -2.22 27.77 6.87
CA SER A 2 -3.04 28.69 6.06
C SER A 2 -4.50 28.28 6.18
N SER A 3 -5.41 29.24 6.36
CA SER A 3 -6.85 29.04 6.20
C SER A 3 -7.12 28.45 4.81
N SER A 4 -7.37 27.15 4.76
CA SER A 4 -7.74 26.45 3.54
C SER A 4 -9.09 26.98 3.06
N GLU A 5 -9.14 27.50 1.83
CA GLU A 5 -10.39 27.90 1.14
C GLU A 5 -11.23 26.69 0.71
N TRP A 6 -10.69 25.48 0.83
CA TRP A 6 -11.44 24.25 0.61
C TRP A 6 -12.37 23.96 1.77
N ASN A 7 -13.65 23.78 1.45
CA ASN A 7 -14.68 23.35 2.37
C ASN A 7 -14.97 21.87 2.15
N LYS A 8 -14.87 21.05 3.21
CA LYS A 8 -15.26 19.65 3.12
C LYS A 8 -16.77 19.56 2.92
N VAL A 9 -17.20 18.82 1.91
CA VAL A 9 -18.61 18.59 1.59
C VAL A 9 -19.06 17.28 2.21
N ASP A 10 -20.29 17.26 2.74
CA ASP A 10 -20.92 16.00 3.13
C ASP A 10 -21.12 15.10 1.90
N PHE A 11 -20.74 13.84 2.03
CA PHE A 11 -20.74 12.91 0.90
C PHE A 11 -22.14 12.66 0.35
N GLN A 12 -23.15 12.54 1.22
CA GLN A 12 -24.53 12.33 0.80
C GLN A 12 -25.09 13.59 0.13
N ALA A 13 -24.83 14.77 0.70
CA ALA A 13 -25.21 16.04 0.09
C ALA A 13 -24.61 16.24 -1.31
N PHE A 14 -23.36 15.80 -1.51
CA PHE A 14 -22.75 15.83 -2.84
C PHE A 14 -23.46 14.88 -3.82
N ILE A 15 -23.73 13.64 -3.41
CA ILE A 15 -24.43 12.64 -4.24
C ILE A 15 -25.81 13.14 -4.65
N ASP A 16 -26.55 13.73 -3.71
CA ASP A 16 -27.90 14.24 -3.97
C ASP A 16 -27.88 15.36 -5.02
N LYS A 17 -26.79 16.14 -5.08
CA LYS A 17 -26.61 17.26 -6.02
C LYS A 17 -26.06 16.84 -7.39
N PHE A 18 -25.07 15.93 -7.43
CA PHE A 18 -24.25 15.65 -8.62
C PHE A 18 -24.26 14.19 -9.09
N SER A 19 -24.94 13.31 -8.36
CA SER A 19 -24.88 11.84 -8.52
C SER A 19 -23.54 11.22 -8.10
N LYS A 20 -23.62 10.02 -7.53
CA LYS A 20 -22.46 9.17 -7.22
C LYS A 20 -21.65 8.79 -8.46
N LYS A 21 -22.28 8.82 -9.65
CA LYS A 21 -21.62 8.51 -10.92
C LYS A 21 -20.41 9.41 -11.20
N ALA A 22 -20.51 10.71 -10.89
CA ALA A 22 -19.39 11.63 -11.05
C ALA A 22 -18.17 11.23 -10.20
N ILE A 23 -18.38 10.58 -9.07
CA ILE A 23 -17.28 10.09 -8.24
C ILE A 23 -16.67 8.83 -8.88
N ILE A 24 -17.50 7.85 -9.24
CA ILE A 24 -17.03 6.57 -9.79
C ILE A 24 -16.29 6.75 -11.11
N ASP A 25 -16.83 7.57 -12.01
CA ASP A 25 -16.26 7.80 -13.33
C ASP A 25 -14.89 8.52 -13.27
N ASN A 26 -14.61 9.21 -12.17
CA ASN A 26 -13.35 9.93 -11.94
C ASN A 26 -12.43 9.24 -10.92
N ALA A 27 -12.79 8.06 -10.43
CA ALA A 27 -11.94 7.32 -9.51
C ALA A 27 -10.70 6.79 -10.25
N PRO A 28 -9.48 6.97 -9.70
CA PRO A 28 -8.24 6.62 -10.40
C PRO A 28 -8.17 5.10 -10.64
N ILE A 29 -7.98 4.68 -11.89
CA ILE A 29 -7.77 3.27 -12.22
C ILE A 29 -6.38 2.86 -11.76
N VAL A 30 -6.31 1.76 -11.02
CA VAL A 30 -5.07 1.25 -10.43
C VAL A 30 -4.65 -0.04 -11.12
N LEU A 31 -3.39 -0.14 -11.54
CA LEU A 31 -2.79 -1.35 -12.09
C LEU A 31 -1.88 -1.99 -11.05
N TYR A 32 -2.06 -3.27 -10.71
CA TYR A 32 -1.18 -3.97 -9.75
C TYR A 32 -0.69 -5.31 -10.30
N THR A 33 0.46 -5.80 -9.80
CA THR A 33 1.06 -7.06 -10.27
C THR A 33 0.80 -8.24 -9.33
N LYS A 34 0.71 -9.46 -9.90
CA LYS A 34 0.66 -10.71 -9.11
C LYS A 34 2.02 -11.16 -8.55
N LYS A 35 3.12 -10.54 -8.99
CA LYS A 35 4.47 -10.89 -8.58
C LYS A 35 4.80 -10.40 -7.17
N ASP A 36 4.23 -9.27 -6.79
CA ASP A 36 4.43 -8.71 -5.45
C ASP A 36 3.56 -9.42 -4.43
N LYS A 37 4.23 -10.24 -3.63
CA LYS A 37 3.63 -11.00 -2.56
C LYS A 37 4.29 -10.58 -1.26
N GLU A 38 3.57 -10.79 -0.18
CA GLU A 38 4.22 -10.85 1.10
C GLU A 38 5.35 -11.91 1.05
N HIS A 39 6.52 -11.55 1.54
CA HIS A 39 7.73 -12.36 1.35
C HIS A 39 8.24 -12.86 2.70
N GLU A 40 7.66 -13.95 3.22
CA GLU A 40 8.22 -14.60 4.42
C GLU A 40 8.26 -16.14 4.40
N ALA A 41 7.40 -16.84 3.65
CA ALA A 41 7.25 -18.30 3.88
C ALA A 41 7.70 -19.25 2.76
N LEU A 42 8.53 -18.83 1.80
CA LEU A 42 9.11 -19.81 0.85
C LEU A 42 9.86 -20.93 1.61
N ASN A 43 10.55 -20.56 2.70
CA ASN A 43 11.23 -21.51 3.57
C ASN A 43 10.25 -22.42 4.33
N SER A 44 9.05 -21.95 4.66
CA SER A 44 8.01 -22.77 5.30
C SER A 44 7.47 -23.83 4.35
N LEU A 45 7.27 -23.48 3.07
CA LEU A 45 6.85 -24.43 2.05
C LEU A 45 7.94 -25.48 1.76
N ILE A 46 9.21 -25.04 1.67
CA ILE A 46 10.34 -25.96 1.51
C ILE A 46 10.44 -26.91 2.72
N SER A 47 10.31 -26.36 3.93
CA SER A 47 10.34 -27.15 5.17
C SER A 47 9.19 -28.14 5.27
N PHE A 48 7.99 -27.75 4.82
CA PHE A 48 6.84 -28.65 4.68
C PHE A 48 7.18 -29.85 3.78
N PHE A 49 7.70 -29.62 2.57
CA PHE A 49 8.07 -30.72 1.68
C PHE A 49 9.16 -31.64 2.28
N PHE A 50 10.13 -31.09 3.01
CA PHE A 50 11.13 -31.90 3.70
C PHE A 50 10.53 -32.73 4.85
N LEU A 51 9.65 -32.14 5.66
CA LEU A 51 9.02 -32.82 6.79
C LEU A 51 8.06 -33.91 6.32
N THR A 52 7.18 -33.58 5.36
CA THR A 52 6.27 -34.54 4.73
C THR A 52 7.04 -35.67 4.03
N GLY A 53 8.08 -35.34 3.26
CA GLY A 53 8.92 -36.34 2.60
C GLY A 53 9.65 -37.25 3.58
N GLY A 54 10.23 -36.67 4.64
CA GLY A 54 10.86 -37.40 5.73
C GLY A 54 9.87 -38.30 6.48
N LEU A 55 8.65 -37.83 6.71
CA LEU A 55 7.58 -38.61 7.33
C LEU A 55 7.21 -39.82 6.47
N PHE A 56 7.09 -39.67 5.15
CA PHE A 56 6.82 -40.81 4.25
C PHE A 56 7.95 -41.83 4.25
N ILE A 57 9.21 -41.39 4.28
CA ILE A 57 10.36 -42.30 4.40
C ILE A 57 10.30 -43.02 5.75
N PHE A 58 10.08 -42.30 6.85
CA PHE A 58 9.95 -42.89 8.19
C PHE A 58 8.84 -43.93 8.25
N VAL A 59 7.65 -43.63 7.71
CA VAL A 59 6.52 -44.57 7.63
C VAL A 59 6.93 -45.81 6.85
N SER A 60 7.53 -45.63 5.67
CA SER A 60 7.94 -46.73 4.79
C SER A 60 8.96 -47.65 5.48
N LEU A 61 10.00 -47.09 6.11
CA LEU A 61 10.99 -47.85 6.87
C LEU A 61 10.39 -48.53 8.10
N SER A 62 9.46 -47.86 8.80
CA SER A 62 8.80 -48.44 9.98
C SER A 62 7.98 -49.68 9.63
N PHE A 63 7.32 -49.68 8.47
CA PHE A 63 6.62 -50.86 7.96
C PHE A 63 7.59 -51.93 7.47
N PHE A 64 8.67 -51.53 6.77
CA PHE A 64 9.65 -52.48 6.24
C PHE A 64 10.38 -53.27 7.35
N PHE A 65 10.70 -52.60 8.47
CA PHE A 65 11.35 -53.21 9.63
C PHE A 65 10.37 -53.68 10.72
N ASP A 66 9.06 -53.66 10.46
CA ASP A 66 8.00 -54.09 11.38
C ASP A 66 8.02 -53.38 12.76
N LEU A 67 8.61 -52.17 12.81
CA LEU A 67 8.78 -51.37 14.02
C LEU A 67 7.43 -50.89 14.60
N VAL A 68 6.42 -50.75 13.73
CA VAL A 68 5.06 -50.34 14.09
C VAL A 68 4.44 -51.29 15.11
N ARG A 69 4.73 -52.60 15.02
CA ARG A 69 4.16 -53.61 15.90
C ARG A 69 4.66 -53.51 17.34
N PHE A 70 5.91 -53.09 17.53
CA PHE A 70 6.56 -52.99 18.84
C PHE A 70 6.42 -51.61 19.46
N PHE A 71 6.34 -50.56 18.64
CA PHE A 71 6.34 -49.16 19.07
C PHE A 71 5.12 -48.37 18.56
N ALA A 72 3.94 -48.99 18.52
CA ALA A 72 2.73 -48.41 17.94
C ALA A 72 2.38 -47.01 18.50
N ILE A 73 2.47 -46.82 19.82
CA ILE A 73 2.17 -45.54 20.47
C ILE A 73 3.14 -44.44 20.00
N LEU A 74 4.45 -44.75 19.98
CA LEU A 74 5.48 -43.80 19.54
C LEU A 74 5.34 -43.46 18.06
N PHE A 75 5.03 -44.47 17.23
CA PHE A 75 4.79 -44.30 15.80
C PHE A 75 3.62 -43.34 15.53
N ILE A 76 2.48 -43.56 16.19
CA ILE A 76 1.31 -42.67 16.07
C ILE A 76 1.64 -41.26 16.57
N ALA A 77 2.35 -41.13 17.70
CA ALA A 77 2.73 -39.83 18.24
C ALA A 77 3.60 -39.02 17.26
N ILE A 78 4.58 -39.66 16.60
CA ILE A 78 5.43 -39.00 15.60
C ILE A 78 4.59 -38.50 14.42
N ILE A 79 3.66 -39.31 13.92
CA ILE A 79 2.76 -38.91 12.82
C ILE A 79 1.91 -37.70 13.21
N VAL A 80 1.30 -37.74 14.40
CA VAL A 80 0.43 -36.64 14.87
C VAL A 80 1.22 -35.35 15.02
N ILE A 81 2.40 -35.39 15.65
CA ILE A 81 3.25 -34.20 15.83
C ILE A 81 3.70 -33.64 14.48
N ALA A 82 4.13 -34.50 13.55
CA ALA A 82 4.54 -34.08 12.21
C ALA A 82 3.38 -33.46 11.43
N ALA A 83 2.19 -34.05 11.49
CA ALA A 83 0.99 -33.52 10.82
C ALA A 83 0.58 -32.14 11.36
N ILE A 84 0.69 -31.93 12.68
CA ILE A 84 0.44 -30.61 13.30
C ILE A 84 1.48 -29.59 12.79
N ALA A 85 2.77 -29.95 12.79
CA ALA A 85 3.83 -29.09 12.31
C ALA A 85 3.63 -28.71 10.82
N ASP A 86 3.31 -29.67 9.97
CA ASP A 86 3.02 -29.46 8.55
C ASP A 86 1.81 -28.55 8.33
N SER A 87 0.74 -28.75 9.10
CA SER A 87 -0.46 -27.90 9.05
C SER A 87 -0.12 -26.45 9.39
N LEU A 88 0.72 -26.22 10.41
CA LEU A 88 1.20 -24.89 10.77
C LEU A 88 2.07 -24.29 9.64
N LEU A 89 2.98 -25.06 9.05
CA LEU A 89 3.86 -24.59 7.97
C LEU A 89 3.07 -24.17 6.72
N ILE A 90 2.07 -24.95 6.31
CA ILE A 90 1.17 -24.60 5.21
C ILE A 90 0.35 -23.36 5.57
N PHE A 91 -0.20 -23.29 6.78
CA PHE A 91 -0.97 -22.12 7.22
C PHE A 91 -0.14 -20.83 7.16
N TYR A 92 1.10 -20.86 7.65
CA TYR A 92 2.03 -19.73 7.53
C TYR A 92 2.34 -19.39 6.08
N TYR A 93 2.50 -20.39 5.20
CA TYR A 93 2.70 -20.16 3.77
C TYR A 93 1.49 -19.47 3.12
N LEU A 94 0.29 -19.99 3.31
CA LEU A 94 -0.92 -19.41 2.72
C LEU A 94 -1.16 -17.97 3.21
N ARG A 95 -0.95 -17.71 4.50
CA ARG A 95 -1.12 -16.37 5.08
C ARG A 95 -0.13 -15.35 4.52
N SER A 96 1.12 -15.76 4.30
CA SER A 96 2.20 -14.86 3.90
C SER A 96 2.52 -14.89 2.41
N HIS A 97 1.78 -15.67 1.60
CA HIS A 97 1.94 -15.74 0.14
C HIS A 97 0.69 -15.20 -0.58
N VAL A 98 0.12 -14.13 -0.02
CA VAL A 98 -0.99 -13.39 -0.62
C VAL A 98 -0.41 -12.26 -1.48
N PRO A 99 -0.87 -12.09 -2.74
CA PRO A 99 -0.47 -10.95 -3.54
C PRO A 99 -1.00 -9.68 -2.90
N ILE A 100 -0.18 -8.63 -2.90
CA ILE A 100 -0.63 -7.32 -2.45
C ILE A 100 -1.63 -6.81 -3.47
N ARG A 101 -2.86 -6.53 -3.03
CA ARG A 101 -3.96 -6.15 -3.92
C ARG A 101 -4.73 -4.94 -3.36
N PRO A 102 -5.32 -4.13 -4.24
CA PRO A 102 -6.31 -3.14 -3.83
C PRO A 102 -7.50 -3.85 -3.17
N LEU A 103 -7.98 -3.27 -2.07
CA LEU A 103 -9.13 -3.76 -1.31
C LEU A 103 -10.35 -2.87 -1.58
N GLU A 104 -10.18 -1.57 -1.36
CA GLU A 104 -11.23 -0.57 -1.47
C GLU A 104 -10.61 0.80 -1.72
N ASN A 105 -11.44 1.78 -2.05
CA ASN A 105 -11.02 3.15 -2.26
C ASN A 105 -11.92 4.07 -1.44
N TRP A 106 -11.32 4.78 -0.49
CA TRP A 106 -12.05 5.75 0.30
C TRP A 106 -12.03 7.12 -0.35
N ILE A 107 -13.02 7.96 -0.08
CA ILE A 107 -13.09 9.30 -0.66
C ILE A 107 -13.52 10.37 0.34
N GLU A 108 -12.89 11.54 0.23
CA GLU A 108 -13.39 12.80 0.76
C GLU A 108 -13.61 13.79 -0.41
N VAL A 109 -14.67 14.60 -0.32
CA VAL A 109 -15.03 15.60 -1.34
C VAL A 109 -14.87 16.99 -0.75
N TYR A 110 -14.24 17.87 -1.52
CA TYR A 110 -13.98 19.26 -1.14
C TYR A 110 -14.49 20.22 -2.21
N GLU A 111 -15.13 21.29 -1.78
CA GLU A 111 -15.60 22.39 -2.61
C GLU A 111 -14.69 23.60 -2.42
N GLY A 112 -14.25 24.19 -3.53
CA GLY A 112 -13.45 25.40 -3.57
C GLY A 112 -14.31 26.63 -3.89
N PRO A 113 -13.69 27.76 -4.24
CA PRO A 113 -14.40 28.96 -4.61
C PRO A 113 -15.19 28.76 -5.92
N THR A 114 -16.18 29.63 -6.10
CA THR A 114 -16.89 29.80 -7.37
C THR A 114 -16.24 30.93 -8.16
N GLN A 115 -16.01 30.73 -9.45
CA GLN A 115 -15.53 31.75 -10.38
C GLN A 115 -16.43 31.81 -11.61
N GLY A 116 -17.23 32.88 -11.71
CA GLY A 116 -18.25 33.01 -12.74
C GLY A 116 -19.29 31.88 -12.64
N GLU A 117 -19.49 31.15 -13.73
CA GLU A 117 -20.43 30.02 -13.81
C GLU A 117 -19.82 28.69 -13.37
N ASN A 118 -18.59 28.69 -12.82
CA ASN A 118 -17.88 27.47 -12.47
C ASN A 118 -17.61 27.38 -10.97
N VAL A 119 -17.74 26.18 -10.42
CA VAL A 119 -17.31 25.85 -9.05
C VAL A 119 -16.23 24.77 -9.09
N PHE A 120 -15.18 24.96 -8.31
CA PHE A 120 -14.07 24.01 -8.22
C PHE A 120 -14.36 22.92 -7.19
N TYR A 121 -14.05 21.68 -7.52
CA TYR A 121 -14.12 20.54 -6.61
C TYR A 121 -12.80 19.78 -6.61
N CYS A 122 -12.49 19.17 -5.47
CA CYS A 122 -11.42 18.18 -5.34
C CYS A 122 -11.98 16.89 -4.74
N PHE A 123 -11.72 15.77 -5.42
CA PHE A 123 -11.96 14.43 -4.89
C PHE A 123 -10.63 13.86 -4.39
N SER A 124 -10.51 13.72 -3.07
CA SER A 124 -9.37 13.07 -2.44
C SER A 124 -9.67 11.58 -2.31
N TYR A 125 -9.08 10.77 -3.20
CA TYR A 125 -9.17 9.32 -3.16
C TYR A 125 -8.06 8.73 -2.29
N TYR A 126 -8.41 7.69 -1.56
CA TYR A 126 -7.51 6.92 -0.71
C TYR A 126 -7.61 5.43 -1.04
N PRO A 127 -6.95 4.97 -2.12
CA PRO A 127 -6.85 3.55 -2.41
C PRO A 127 -6.17 2.81 -1.25
N VAL A 128 -6.84 1.77 -0.76
CA VAL A 128 -6.42 0.92 0.36
C VAL A 128 -5.95 -0.42 -0.18
N PHE A 129 -4.80 -0.89 0.31
CA PHE A 129 -4.14 -2.09 -0.15
C PHE A 129 -3.90 -3.05 1.00
N SER A 130 -3.84 -4.35 0.69
CA SER A 130 -3.70 -5.39 1.70
C SER A 130 -2.33 -5.41 2.41
N GLY A 131 -1.32 -4.74 1.86
CA GLY A 131 0.07 -4.85 2.33
C GLY A 131 1.01 -3.76 1.81
N LYS A 132 2.25 -3.79 2.29
CA LYS A 132 3.38 -2.94 1.86
C LYS A 132 4.59 -3.80 1.44
N CYS A 133 5.38 -3.31 0.48
CA CYS A 133 6.54 -3.99 -0.09
C CYS A 133 7.65 -2.96 -0.30
N HIS A 134 8.88 -3.36 0.03
CA HIS A 134 10.07 -2.55 -0.09
C HIS A 134 11.16 -3.39 -0.81
N PRO A 135 11.97 -2.81 -1.73
CA PRO A 135 12.95 -3.51 -2.56
C PRO A 135 13.99 -4.24 -1.71
N ASN A 136 14.45 -3.55 -0.67
CA ASN A 136 15.29 -4.16 0.35
C ASN A 136 14.42 -5.02 1.27
N LYS A 137 14.59 -6.35 1.15
CA LYS A 137 13.86 -7.35 1.94
C LYS A 137 13.98 -7.15 3.45
N ALA A 138 15.13 -6.71 3.95
CA ALA A 138 15.32 -6.48 5.38
C ALA A 138 14.51 -5.26 5.85
N LYS A 139 14.61 -4.15 5.12
CA LYS A 139 13.76 -2.97 5.40
C LYS A 139 12.27 -3.29 5.25
N ASN A 140 11.89 -4.15 4.30
CA ASN A 140 10.51 -4.58 4.14
C ASN A 140 9.94 -5.22 5.42
N VAL A 141 10.69 -6.13 6.04
CA VAL A 141 10.30 -6.74 7.32
C VAL A 141 10.13 -5.67 8.41
N LEU A 142 11.06 -4.73 8.51
CA LEU A 142 10.97 -3.66 9.51
C LEU A 142 9.77 -2.72 9.29
N TYR A 143 9.49 -2.33 8.05
CA TYR A 143 8.32 -1.51 7.73
C TYR A 143 7.00 -2.25 7.98
N LYS A 144 6.96 -3.57 7.75
CA LYS A 144 5.80 -4.38 8.13
C LYS A 144 5.60 -4.41 9.64
N LEU A 145 6.67 -4.60 10.41
CA LEU A 145 6.61 -4.53 11.87
C LEU A 145 6.11 -3.18 12.35
N LEU A 146 6.55 -2.08 11.74
CA LEU A 146 6.01 -0.74 12.00
C LEU A 146 4.51 -0.68 11.75
N GLN A 147 4.02 -1.19 10.62
CA GLN A 147 2.60 -1.17 10.29
C GLN A 147 1.77 -2.00 11.28
N GLU A 148 2.21 -3.22 11.59
CA GLU A 148 1.52 -4.12 12.50
C GLU A 148 1.46 -3.58 13.92
N GLU A 149 2.60 -3.10 14.45
CA GLU A 149 2.72 -2.75 15.85
C GLU A 149 2.25 -1.30 16.13
N LEU A 150 2.51 -0.34 15.23
CA LEU A 150 2.15 1.08 15.42
C LEU A 150 0.78 1.44 14.80
N PHE A 151 0.48 0.94 13.60
CA PHE A 151 -0.76 1.29 12.88
C PHE A 151 -1.87 0.25 13.02
N ASN A 152 -1.68 -0.79 13.84
CA ASN A 152 -2.65 -1.86 14.09
C ASN A 152 -3.15 -2.58 12.81
N GLY A 153 -2.35 -2.64 11.76
CA GLY A 153 -2.78 -3.32 10.54
C GLY A 153 -1.71 -3.37 9.47
N SER A 154 -1.83 -4.36 8.58
CA SER A 154 -0.91 -4.54 7.46
C SER A 154 -1.21 -3.62 6.26
N ILE A 155 -2.34 -2.91 6.30
CA ILE A 155 -2.80 -2.15 5.14
C ILE A 155 -1.91 -0.94 4.84
N ASP A 156 -1.73 -0.68 3.55
CA ASP A 156 -1.19 0.58 3.06
C ASP A 156 -2.29 1.42 2.42
N ILE A 157 -2.17 2.73 2.54
CA ILE A 157 -3.15 3.69 2.04
C ILE A 157 -2.39 4.75 1.24
N THR A 158 -2.70 4.92 -0.03
CA THR A 158 -2.17 6.02 -0.84
C THR A 158 -3.18 7.16 -0.91
N GLN A 159 -2.78 8.31 -1.44
CA GLN A 159 -3.68 9.44 -1.67
C GLN A 159 -3.49 9.99 -3.07
N ILE A 160 -4.60 10.20 -3.77
CA ILE A 160 -4.67 10.78 -5.11
C ILE A 160 -5.76 11.85 -5.09
N GLU A 161 -5.40 13.07 -5.45
CA GLU A 161 -6.34 14.19 -5.55
C GLU A 161 -6.73 14.38 -7.02
N VAL A 162 -8.02 14.45 -7.30
CA VAL A 162 -8.56 14.73 -8.64
C VAL A 162 -9.25 16.07 -8.58
N TYR A 163 -8.78 17.01 -9.40
CA TYR A 163 -9.31 18.37 -9.46
C TYR A 163 -10.30 18.50 -10.61
N LEU A 164 -11.48 19.03 -10.30
CA LEU A 164 -12.59 19.17 -11.24
C LEU A 164 -13.13 20.60 -11.20
N ARG A 165 -13.77 20.97 -12.31
CA ARG A 165 -14.56 22.19 -12.45
C ARG A 165 -15.96 21.81 -12.91
N PHE A 166 -16.96 22.13 -12.10
CA PHE A 166 -18.36 21.89 -12.41
C PHE A 166 -19.01 23.17 -12.93
N ASP A 167 -19.87 23.01 -13.93
CA ASP A 167 -20.68 24.08 -14.48
C ASP A 167 -21.93 24.26 -13.60
N LEU A 168 -22.16 25.48 -13.09
CA LEU A 168 -23.31 25.81 -12.28
C LEU A 168 -24.61 25.88 -13.08
N THR A 169 -24.53 26.14 -14.39
CA THR A 169 -25.69 26.17 -15.29
C THR A 169 -26.16 24.76 -15.64
N ASN A 170 -25.24 23.79 -15.67
CA ASN A 170 -25.53 22.38 -15.87
C ASN A 170 -24.67 21.52 -14.94
N LEU A 171 -25.22 21.21 -13.76
CA LEU A 171 -24.53 20.46 -12.72
C LEU A 171 -24.09 19.04 -13.14
N LYS A 172 -24.63 18.49 -14.23
CA LYS A 172 -24.17 17.20 -14.78
C LYS A 172 -22.91 17.32 -15.62
N ASN A 173 -22.51 18.54 -15.99
CA ASN A 173 -21.35 18.82 -16.79
C ASN A 173 -20.17 19.22 -15.89
N TYR A 174 -19.05 18.52 -16.05
CA TYR A 174 -17.82 18.83 -15.35
C TYR A 174 -16.61 18.53 -16.23
N THR A 175 -15.54 19.29 -16.01
CA THR A 175 -14.24 19.09 -16.65
C THR A 175 -13.20 18.72 -15.61
N ILE A 176 -12.50 17.61 -15.83
CA ILE A 176 -11.32 17.24 -15.02
C ILE A 176 -10.18 18.18 -15.42
N ILE A 177 -9.59 18.85 -14.43
CA ILE A 177 -8.44 19.73 -14.59
C ILE A 177 -7.18 18.87 -14.63
N GLY A 178 -7.03 17.97 -13.65
CA GLY A 178 -5.91 17.04 -13.57
C GLY A 178 -5.84 16.32 -12.23
N TYR A 179 -4.71 15.67 -12.01
CA TYR A 179 -4.44 14.77 -10.91
C TYR A 179 -3.25 15.30 -10.11
N TYR A 180 -3.28 15.13 -8.79
CA TYR A 180 -2.17 15.47 -7.91
C TYR A 180 -1.91 14.32 -6.94
N PHE A 181 -0.71 13.77 -6.98
CA PHE A 181 -0.34 12.64 -6.15
C PHE A 181 1.16 12.60 -5.94
N GLN A 182 1.59 11.75 -5.00
CA GLN A 182 3.00 11.52 -4.74
C GLN A 182 3.69 10.88 -5.94
N TYR A 183 4.74 11.54 -6.43
CA TYR A 183 5.51 11.12 -7.59
C TYR A 183 6.93 10.75 -7.19
N GLY A 184 7.39 9.58 -7.63
CA GLY A 184 8.75 9.13 -7.39
C GLY A 184 9.62 9.31 -8.63
N GLU A 185 10.68 10.09 -8.53
CA GLU A 185 11.56 10.37 -9.67
C GLU A 185 12.87 9.54 -9.57
N GLY A 186 13.19 8.79 -10.62
CA GLY A 186 14.48 8.08 -10.73
C GLY A 186 14.45 6.77 -11.55
N ILE A 187 15.63 6.34 -12.02
CA ILE A 187 15.85 5.05 -12.71
C ILE A 187 16.97 4.30 -11.96
N PRO A 188 16.82 2.98 -11.67
CA PRO A 188 15.68 2.12 -12.00
C PRO A 188 14.49 2.28 -11.04
N TYR A 189 13.29 1.96 -11.54
CA TYR A 189 12.00 2.10 -10.85
C TYR A 189 11.85 1.25 -9.57
N ASN A 190 12.75 0.28 -9.31
CA ASN A 190 12.78 -0.50 -8.06
C ASN A 190 14.04 -0.21 -7.24
N SER A 191 14.24 1.04 -6.85
CA SER A 191 15.49 1.48 -6.23
C SER A 191 15.24 2.32 -5.00
N ALA A 192 15.98 2.02 -3.94
CA ALA A 192 16.04 2.88 -2.76
C ALA A 192 16.49 4.32 -3.09
N LYS A 193 17.08 4.56 -4.27
CA LYS A 193 17.53 5.86 -4.76
C LYS A 193 16.44 6.72 -5.41
N ILE A 194 15.21 6.21 -5.55
CA ILE A 194 14.10 7.00 -6.08
C ILE A 194 13.80 8.14 -5.12
N ASN A 195 13.68 9.36 -5.67
CA ASN A 195 13.25 10.51 -4.90
C ASN A 195 11.74 10.42 -4.69
N ARG A 196 11.32 10.09 -3.46
CA ARG A 196 9.90 9.91 -3.09
C ARG A 196 9.26 11.20 -2.57
N ASN A 197 9.98 12.32 -2.58
CA ASN A 197 9.60 13.45 -1.75
C ASN A 197 8.58 14.37 -2.39
N SER A 198 8.33 14.35 -3.70
CA SER A 198 7.48 15.36 -4.32
C SER A 198 6.08 14.86 -4.63
N TRP A 199 5.07 15.61 -4.21
CA TRP A 199 3.76 15.63 -4.87
C TRP A 199 3.86 16.46 -6.15
N LYS A 200 3.28 15.94 -7.24
CA LYS A 200 3.31 16.59 -8.57
C LYS A 200 1.94 16.59 -9.23
N PHE A 201 1.72 17.60 -10.06
CA PHE A 201 0.49 17.77 -10.83
C PHE A 201 0.64 17.18 -12.23
N PHE A 202 -0.42 16.50 -12.66
CA PHE A 202 -0.53 15.86 -13.96
C PHE A 202 -1.81 16.36 -14.63
N PRO A 203 -1.71 17.09 -15.76
CA PRO A 203 -2.90 17.54 -16.48
C PRO A 203 -3.68 16.34 -17.01
N LYS A 204 -5.00 16.50 -17.14
CA LYS A 204 -5.86 15.44 -17.71
C LYS A 204 -5.44 15.05 -19.13
N ASP A 205 -5.19 16.06 -19.96
CA ASP A 205 -4.76 15.88 -21.33
C ASP A 205 -3.21 15.78 -21.35
N GLN A 206 -2.70 14.61 -21.76
CA GLN A 206 -1.26 14.38 -21.91
C GLN A 206 -0.73 15.20 -23.08
N THR A 207 -0.26 16.41 -22.80
CA THR A 207 0.38 17.28 -23.79
C THR A 207 1.84 16.92 -24.04
N LYS A 208 2.41 16.04 -23.21
CA LYS A 208 3.82 15.64 -23.28
C LYS A 208 3.96 14.12 -23.26
N SER A 209 4.89 13.61 -24.07
CA SER A 209 5.37 12.22 -24.05
C SER A 209 6.32 11.96 -22.87
N GLU A 210 6.02 12.53 -21.70
CA GLU A 210 6.80 12.33 -20.49
C GLU A 210 6.25 11.09 -19.78
N ASN A 211 7.13 10.12 -19.50
CA ASN A 211 6.78 8.94 -18.72
C ASN A 211 6.69 9.36 -17.26
N PHE A 212 5.46 9.44 -16.74
CA PHE A 212 5.23 9.81 -15.36
C PHE A 212 5.25 8.52 -14.50
N ILE A 213 6.27 8.37 -13.68
CA ILE A 213 6.32 7.32 -12.66
C ILE A 213 5.33 7.63 -11.51
N ALA A 214 4.11 7.10 -11.59
CA ALA A 214 3.19 7.10 -10.47
C ALA A 214 3.65 6.11 -9.39
N VAL A 215 4.22 6.63 -8.30
CA VAL A 215 4.62 5.81 -7.15
C VAL A 215 3.45 5.70 -6.21
N ALA A 216 2.74 4.59 -6.29
CA ALA A 216 1.88 4.17 -5.21
C ALA A 216 2.45 2.88 -4.59
N ASN A 217 2.85 3.05 -3.33
CA ASN A 217 3.77 2.27 -2.50
C ASN A 217 5.28 2.38 -2.81
N TRP A 218 6.09 2.11 -1.79
CA TRP A 218 7.47 2.57 -1.65
C TRP A 218 8.36 2.27 -2.85
N ASP A 219 8.21 1.13 -3.51
CA ASP A 219 8.81 0.89 -4.83
C ASP A 219 8.04 -0.25 -5.55
N HIS A 220 7.08 0.08 -6.42
CA HIS A 220 6.20 -0.85 -7.17
C HIS A 220 5.15 -1.53 -6.33
N GLN A 221 3.95 -0.98 -6.29
CA GLN A 221 2.82 -1.88 -6.11
C GLN A 221 1.71 -1.59 -7.07
N TYR A 222 1.58 -0.33 -7.49
CA TYR A 222 0.55 -0.01 -8.44
C TYR A 222 0.88 1.23 -9.25
N GLU A 223 0.52 1.18 -10.52
CA GLU A 223 0.75 2.21 -11.51
C GLU A 223 -0.57 2.88 -11.87
N TRP A 224 -0.48 4.16 -12.22
CA TRP A 224 -1.62 4.86 -12.80
C TRP A 224 -1.74 4.47 -14.27
N ARG A 225 -2.93 4.03 -14.69
CA ARG A 225 -3.14 3.39 -16.00
C ARG A 225 -2.58 4.18 -17.19
N ASN A 226 -2.68 5.50 -17.14
CA ASN A 226 -2.32 6.36 -18.27
C ASN A 226 -0.80 6.51 -18.46
N ASP A 227 0.01 6.06 -17.50
CA ASP A 227 1.47 6.21 -17.55
C ASP A 227 2.18 4.97 -18.11
N LEU A 228 1.60 3.78 -17.93
CA LEU A 228 2.24 2.51 -18.31
C LEU A 228 2.34 2.26 -19.82
N GLU A 229 1.52 2.94 -20.65
CA GLU A 229 1.61 2.83 -22.11
C GLU A 229 2.99 3.25 -22.65
N LEU A 230 3.74 4.05 -21.86
CA LEU A 230 5.06 4.56 -22.21
C LEU A 230 6.23 3.73 -21.64
N ASP A 231 5.97 2.63 -20.94
CA ASP A 231 7.00 1.87 -20.19
C ASP A 231 6.96 0.34 -20.42
N TYR A 232 7.25 -0.06 -21.66
CA TYR A 232 7.19 -1.44 -22.14
C TYR A 232 8.08 -2.42 -21.33
N ASP A 233 9.29 -2.01 -20.95
CA ASP A 233 10.23 -2.87 -20.22
C ASP A 233 9.71 -3.23 -18.81
N LYS A 234 8.99 -2.30 -18.16
CA LYS A 234 8.29 -2.56 -16.89
C LYS A 234 7.10 -3.49 -17.07
N LEU A 235 6.28 -3.26 -18.10
CA LEU A 235 5.11 -4.10 -18.41
C LEU A 235 5.53 -5.57 -18.53
N HIS A 236 6.65 -5.82 -19.20
CA HIS A 236 7.19 -7.17 -19.36
C HIS A 236 7.79 -7.74 -18.06
N SER A 237 8.64 -6.97 -17.38
CA SER A 237 9.37 -7.44 -16.19
C SER A 237 8.46 -7.79 -15.01
N TYR A 238 7.33 -7.09 -14.87
CA TYR A 238 6.40 -7.24 -13.74
C TYR A 238 5.04 -7.83 -14.14
N ALA A 239 4.88 -8.33 -15.37
CA ALA A 239 3.70 -9.09 -15.76
C ALA A 239 3.49 -10.36 -14.90
N PRO A 240 2.24 -10.82 -14.72
CA PRO A 240 1.01 -10.22 -15.24
C PRO A 240 0.47 -9.08 -14.36
N TRP A 241 -0.07 -8.05 -15.03
CA TRP A 241 -0.75 -6.91 -14.42
C TRP A 241 -2.27 -7.14 -14.37
N ILE A 242 -2.92 -6.59 -13.35
CA ILE A 242 -4.36 -6.60 -13.16
C ILE A 242 -4.85 -5.15 -13.09
N ILE A 243 -5.90 -4.84 -13.85
CA ILE A 243 -6.56 -3.53 -13.82
C ILE A 243 -7.67 -3.56 -12.77
N GLN A 244 -7.52 -2.76 -11.72
CA GLN A 244 -8.57 -2.49 -10.76
C GLN A 244 -9.36 -1.24 -11.18
N LYS A 245 -10.65 -1.45 -11.49
CA LYS A 245 -11.64 -0.38 -11.61
C LYS A 245 -12.47 -0.32 -10.33
N TRP A 246 -12.88 0.87 -9.94
CA TRP A 246 -13.73 1.07 -8.77
C TRP A 246 -15.20 1.07 -9.18
N ASP A 247 -16.04 0.59 -8.29
CA ASP A 247 -17.48 0.53 -8.47
C ASP A 247 -18.17 0.99 -7.17
N GLU A 248 -19.50 0.93 -7.17
CA GLU A 248 -20.30 1.36 -6.03
C GLU A 248 -20.04 0.57 -4.74
N SER A 249 -19.56 -0.68 -4.85
CA SER A 249 -19.35 -1.59 -3.72
C SER A 249 -18.00 -1.37 -3.04
N ASN A 250 -16.98 -0.98 -3.81
CA ASN A 250 -15.62 -0.84 -3.33
C ASN A 250 -15.22 0.63 -3.11
N LEU A 251 -16.06 1.58 -3.52
CA LEU A 251 -15.87 3.01 -3.28
C LEU A 251 -16.73 3.47 -2.09
N LYS A 252 -16.07 3.93 -1.02
CA LYS A 252 -16.73 4.30 0.24
C LYS A 252 -16.34 5.69 0.71
N PRO A 253 -17.25 6.47 1.34
CA PRO A 253 -16.85 7.71 1.99
C PRO A 253 -15.89 7.45 3.14
N LEU A 254 -14.85 8.27 3.27
CA LEU A 254 -13.94 8.19 4.40
C LEU A 254 -14.59 8.78 5.64
N THR A 255 -14.97 7.91 6.58
CA THR A 255 -15.64 8.29 7.82
C THR A 255 -14.64 8.49 8.96
N LYS A 256 -15.07 9.13 10.05
CA LYS A 256 -14.26 9.22 11.29
C LYS A 256 -13.95 7.83 11.86
N ILE A 257 -14.89 6.89 11.76
CA ILE A 257 -14.71 5.51 12.25
C ILE A 257 -13.54 4.85 11.52
N PHE A 258 -13.52 4.91 10.18
CA PHE A 258 -12.40 4.37 9.39
C PHE A 258 -11.08 5.04 9.75
N LYS A 259 -11.06 6.36 9.95
CA LYS A 259 -9.84 7.08 10.38
C LYS A 259 -9.33 6.60 11.74
N THR A 260 -10.23 6.34 12.70
CA THR A 260 -9.87 5.81 14.01
C THR A 260 -9.35 4.37 13.92
N GLU A 261 -10.00 3.51 13.13
CA GLU A 261 -9.62 2.10 12.97
C GLU A 261 -8.19 1.92 12.42
N VAL A 262 -7.72 2.87 11.61
CA VAL A 262 -6.40 2.79 10.97
C VAL A 262 -5.34 3.71 11.56
N ASN A 263 -5.63 4.36 12.69
CA ASN A 263 -4.76 5.37 13.30
C ASN A 263 -4.32 6.45 12.31
N TRP A 264 -5.28 7.09 11.64
CA TRP A 264 -5.06 8.03 10.53
C TRP A 264 -3.97 9.08 10.78
N ASP A 265 -3.98 9.69 11.97
CA ASP A 265 -3.04 10.76 12.33
C ASP A 265 -1.59 10.25 12.44
N LEU A 266 -1.41 9.00 12.91
CA LEU A 266 -0.10 8.36 12.96
C LEU A 266 0.47 8.13 11.55
N ARG A 267 -0.39 7.89 10.55
CA ARG A 267 0.02 7.68 9.15
C ARG A 267 0.47 8.96 8.42
N GLY A 268 0.26 10.15 9.01
CA GLY A 268 0.71 11.41 8.42
C GLY A 268 0.04 11.72 7.06
N MET A 269 -1.21 11.33 6.89
CA MET A 269 -1.99 11.65 5.68
C MET A 269 -2.82 12.91 5.91
N GLU A 270 -2.55 13.95 5.12
CA GLU A 270 -3.33 15.18 5.16
C GLU A 270 -4.62 15.05 4.36
N SER A 271 -5.75 15.29 5.01
CA SER A 271 -7.06 15.21 4.37
C SER A 271 -7.35 16.37 3.41
N LEU A 272 -6.80 17.56 3.66
CA LEU A 272 -7.12 18.75 2.88
C LEU A 272 -6.44 18.71 1.50
N PRO A 273 -7.13 19.14 0.42
CA PRO A 273 -6.51 19.28 -0.90
C PRO A 273 -5.33 20.26 -0.87
N LYS A 274 -4.26 19.89 -1.56
CA LYS A 274 -2.99 20.64 -1.52
C LYS A 274 -2.93 21.79 -2.50
N LEU A 275 -3.53 21.63 -3.68
CA LEU A 275 -3.50 22.65 -4.74
C LEU A 275 -4.73 23.55 -4.70
N LYS A 276 -4.57 24.71 -5.32
CA LYS A 276 -5.64 25.67 -5.61
C LYS A 276 -5.69 25.91 -7.13
N PRO A 277 -6.47 25.13 -7.89
CA PRO A 277 -6.48 25.21 -9.35
C PRO A 277 -6.97 26.55 -9.91
N TRP A 278 -7.59 27.39 -9.08
CA TRP A 278 -7.98 28.75 -9.43
C TRP A 278 -6.87 29.80 -9.30
N VAL A 279 -5.70 29.42 -8.77
CA VAL A 279 -4.55 30.30 -8.63
C VAL A 279 -3.62 30.13 -9.85
N PRO A 280 -3.05 31.20 -10.40
CA PRO A 280 -2.08 31.09 -11.50
C PRO A 280 -0.90 30.18 -11.13
N ASN A 281 -0.38 29.43 -12.12
CA ASN A 281 0.78 28.55 -11.98
C ASN A 281 0.62 27.40 -10.95
N PHE A 282 -0.62 27.01 -10.62
CA PHE A 282 -0.84 25.87 -9.71
C PHE A 282 -0.20 24.56 -10.22
N GLU A 283 -0.10 24.39 -11.55
CA GLU A 283 0.45 23.20 -12.20
C GLU A 283 1.93 22.95 -11.87
N THR A 284 2.70 23.99 -11.55
CA THR A 284 4.13 23.88 -11.20
C THR A 284 4.35 23.76 -9.68
N THR A 285 3.28 23.77 -8.89
CA THR A 285 3.37 23.70 -7.44
C THR A 285 3.69 22.28 -6.99
N SER A 286 4.79 22.13 -6.24
CA SER A 286 5.19 20.86 -5.63
C SER A 286 5.19 20.98 -4.11
N PHE A 287 4.82 19.89 -3.45
CA PHE A 287 4.84 19.77 -1.99
C PHE A 287 5.64 18.56 -1.56
N ASP A 288 6.33 18.67 -0.42
CA ASP A 288 7.02 17.52 0.16
C ASP A 288 6.01 16.50 0.73
N SER A 289 6.24 15.21 0.48
CA SER A 289 5.40 14.12 0.98
C SER A 289 5.62 13.89 2.47
N PHE A 290 4.73 14.45 3.30
CA PHE A 290 4.79 14.32 4.76
C PHE A 290 4.75 12.84 5.22
N LYS A 291 3.89 12.00 4.62
CA LYS A 291 3.82 10.56 4.92
C LYS A 291 5.15 9.86 4.68
N ALA A 292 5.76 10.06 3.51
CA ALA A 292 7.01 9.40 3.17
C ALA A 292 8.14 9.82 4.10
N TYR A 293 8.19 11.11 4.45
CA TYR A 293 9.13 11.64 5.42
C TYR A 293 8.93 11.02 6.80
N LYS A 294 7.68 10.95 7.29
CA LYS A 294 7.34 10.41 8.61
C LYS A 294 7.68 8.92 8.74
N ASP A 295 7.26 8.10 7.79
CA ASP A 295 7.57 6.66 7.79
C ASP A 295 9.09 6.41 7.71
N LEU A 296 9.80 7.15 6.85
CA LEU A 296 11.27 7.10 6.74
C LEU A 296 11.94 7.45 8.06
N GLN A 297 11.51 8.55 8.66
CA GLN A 297 12.09 9.07 9.90
C GLN A 297 11.85 8.10 11.05
N LEU A 298 10.61 7.67 11.29
CA LEU A 298 10.27 6.70 12.34
C LEU A 298 11.09 5.42 12.21
N MET A 299 11.26 4.93 10.98
CA MET A 299 12.03 3.72 10.75
C MET A 299 13.53 3.92 10.93
N ASN A 300 14.07 5.04 10.46
CA ASN A 300 15.49 5.36 10.68
C ASN A 300 15.78 5.55 12.17
N ASP A 301 14.90 6.21 12.91
CA ASP A 301 15.01 6.41 14.36
C ASP A 301 14.95 5.06 15.10
N ALA A 302 14.02 4.17 14.71
CA ALA A 302 13.93 2.82 15.27
C ALA A 302 15.21 2.02 14.97
N ILE A 303 15.73 2.09 13.74
CA ILE A 303 16.98 1.42 13.35
C ILE A 303 18.15 1.94 14.18
N GLU A 304 18.26 3.26 14.32
CA GLU A 304 19.30 3.90 15.10
C GLU A 304 19.24 3.47 16.57
N LYS A 305 18.05 3.44 17.17
CA LYS A 305 17.85 3.08 18.58
C LYS A 305 18.18 1.62 18.87
N VAL A 306 17.75 0.70 17.99
CA VAL A 306 17.87 -0.75 18.22
C VAL A 306 19.23 -1.29 17.75
N ILE A 307 19.71 -0.83 16.59
CA ILE A 307 20.92 -1.37 15.94
C ILE A 307 22.13 -0.43 16.07
N GLY A 308 21.91 0.89 16.15
CA GLY A 308 22.95 1.92 16.19
C GLY A 308 23.16 2.63 14.84
N LYS A 309 23.64 3.89 14.89
CA LYS A 309 23.82 4.80 13.73
C LYS A 309 24.71 4.24 12.61
N ASP A 310 25.72 3.45 12.94
CA ASP A 310 26.80 3.12 12.01
C ASP A 310 26.57 1.83 11.20
N ARG A 311 25.43 1.14 11.38
CA ARG A 311 25.15 -0.14 10.73
C ARG A 311 24.22 0.02 9.53
N LYS A 312 24.74 -0.36 8.36
CA LYS A 312 23.97 -0.44 7.13
C LYS A 312 23.15 -1.74 7.07
N ILE A 313 21.84 -1.63 6.92
CA ILE A 313 20.93 -2.78 6.78
C ILE A 313 20.76 -3.14 5.31
N GLU A 314 21.34 -4.25 4.88
CA GLU A 314 21.26 -4.72 3.49
C GLU A 314 20.59 -6.09 3.36
N LYS A 315 20.74 -6.97 4.36
CA LYS A 315 20.31 -8.36 4.32
C LYS A 315 19.48 -8.71 5.55
N LEU A 316 18.60 -9.71 5.42
CA LEU A 316 17.74 -10.19 6.52
C LEU A 316 18.53 -10.62 7.76
N LYS A 317 19.73 -11.19 7.56
CA LYS A 317 20.62 -11.59 8.66
C LYS A 317 21.04 -10.41 9.55
N ASP A 318 21.04 -9.18 9.01
CA ASP A 318 21.50 -7.99 9.73
C ASP A 318 20.49 -7.57 10.81
N ILE A 319 19.22 -7.91 10.63
CA ILE A 319 18.10 -7.56 11.53
C ILE A 319 17.56 -8.75 12.33
N LYS A 320 17.86 -10.00 11.93
CA LYS A 320 17.22 -11.21 12.46
C LYS A 320 17.21 -11.31 13.99
N LYS A 321 18.32 -10.95 14.63
CA LYS A 321 18.46 -11.03 16.10
C LYS A 321 17.76 -9.89 16.84
N TYR A 322 17.39 -8.82 16.14
CA TYR A 322 16.83 -7.58 16.69
C TYR A 322 15.32 -7.50 16.54
N ILE A 323 14.66 -8.47 15.88
CA ILE A 323 13.22 -8.42 15.57
C ILE A 323 12.35 -8.21 16.81
N LEU A 324 12.66 -8.89 17.91
CA LEU A 324 11.89 -8.73 19.16
C LEU A 324 12.09 -7.34 19.80
N GLU A 325 13.31 -6.79 19.71
CA GLU A 325 13.63 -5.46 20.22
C GLU A 325 12.93 -4.38 19.40
N PHE A 326 12.87 -4.52 18.07
CA PHE A 326 12.06 -3.66 17.21
C PHE A 326 10.58 -3.71 17.58
N LYS A 327 10.01 -4.91 17.80
CA LYS A 327 8.61 -5.05 18.21
C LYS A 327 8.32 -4.33 19.53
N ALA A 328 9.18 -4.50 20.53
CA ALA A 328 9.03 -3.82 21.81
C ALA A 328 9.08 -2.29 21.64
N TYR A 329 10.12 -1.79 20.96
CA TYR A 329 10.29 -0.35 20.73
C TYR A 329 9.10 0.29 19.99
N LEU A 330 8.59 -0.37 18.96
CA LEU A 330 7.46 0.14 18.18
C LEU A 330 6.13 0.13 18.95
N ARG A 331 5.96 -0.80 19.89
CA ARG A 331 4.79 -0.80 20.80
C ARG A 331 4.87 0.36 21.79
N ASP A 332 6.03 0.60 22.37
CA ASP A 332 6.22 1.70 23.31
C ASP A 332 5.95 3.07 22.66
N LEU A 333 6.27 3.22 21.37
CA LEU A 333 5.95 4.42 20.58
C LEU A 333 4.44 4.63 20.35
N LYS A 334 3.61 3.61 20.53
CA LYS A 334 2.15 3.71 20.38
C LYS A 334 1.49 4.23 21.65
N ASP A 335 2.10 3.98 22.80
CA ASP A 335 1.58 4.35 24.12
C ASP A 335 2.01 5.79 24.54
N HIS A 336 2.67 6.51 23.63
CA HIS A 336 3.14 7.89 23.77
C HIS A 336 2.63 8.73 22.59
#